data_AF-A0AAT9L191-F1
#
_entry.id   AF-A0AAT9L191-F1
#
_cell.length_a   1.000
_cell.length_b   1.000
_cell.length_c   1.000
_cell.angle_alpha   90.00
_cell.angle_beta   90.00
_cell.angle_gamma   90.00
#
_symmetry.space_group_name_H-M   'P 1'
#
loop_
_entity.id
_entity.type
_entity.pdbx_description
1 polymer ?
#
loop_
_entity_poly.entity_id
_entity_poly.type
_entity_poly.pdbx_seq_one_letter_code
_entity_poly.pdbx_strand_id
1 'polypeptide(L)'
;MTAVNNDEVFPAIYARTRDGFSVSLRIGGQGQAFFQVDTACVRESEVADSTSQATAPLYEGMELIPRPNIHSDFWSAQTPEVGVTARGD
;
A
#
# COMPACT_ATOMS: atom_id res chain seq x y z
N MET A 1 14.15 -2.43 19.93
CA MET A 1 15.01 -2.77 18.77
C MET A 1 15.14 -4.28 18.73
N THR A 2 14.94 -4.89 17.58
CA THR A 2 14.86 -6.36 17.43
C THR A 2 16.04 -6.91 16.63
N ALA A 3 16.52 -6.18 15.62
CA ALA A 3 17.66 -6.59 14.82
C ALA A 3 18.33 -5.40 14.13
N VAL A 4 19.57 -5.61 13.67
CA VAL A 4 20.32 -4.69 12.80
C VAL A 4 20.88 -5.48 11.64
N ASN A 5 20.74 -4.93 10.44
CA ASN A 5 21.55 -5.30 9.30
C ASN A 5 22.68 -4.27 9.14
N ASN A 6 23.92 -4.66 9.43
CA ASN A 6 25.10 -3.79 9.31
C ASN A 6 25.75 -3.87 7.92
N ASP A 7 24.99 -4.25 6.89
CA ASP A 7 25.49 -4.25 5.51
C ASP A 7 25.88 -2.83 5.08
N GLU A 8 27.03 -2.70 4.43
CA GLU A 8 27.58 -1.40 4.03
C GLU A 8 26.79 -0.73 2.89
N VAL A 9 26.08 -1.53 2.08
CA VAL A 9 25.32 -1.06 0.91
C VAL A 9 23.83 -0.94 1.25
N PHE A 10 23.30 -1.88 2.04
CA PHE A 10 21.88 -1.98 2.40
C PHE A 10 21.67 -2.04 3.92
N PRO A 11 22.12 -1.03 4.69
CA PRO A 11 21.95 -1.02 6.13
C PRO A 11 20.47 -0.93 6.54
N ALA A 12 20.14 -1.56 7.66
CA ALA A 12 18.79 -1.54 8.20
C ALA A 12 18.75 -1.65 9.73
N ILE A 13 17.75 -1.00 10.32
CA ILE A 13 17.37 -1.16 11.73
C ILE A 13 15.94 -1.67 11.78
N TYR A 14 15.72 -2.66 12.63
CA TYR A 14 14.41 -3.23 12.91
C TYR A 14 14.07 -3.06 14.39
N ALA A 15 12.81 -2.71 14.66
CA ALA A 15 12.31 -2.55 16.02
C ALA A 15 10.86 -3.03 16.12
N ARG A 16 10.41 -3.20 17.35
CA ARG A 16 9.02 -3.42 17.70
C ARG A 16 8.61 -2.41 18.75
N THR A 17 7.47 -1.75 18.56
CA THR A 17 6.89 -0.84 19.55
C THR A 17 6.28 -1.63 20.71
N ARG A 18 5.96 -0.95 21.83
CA ARG A 18 5.27 -1.59 22.96
C ARG A 18 3.90 -2.15 22.55
N ASP A 19 3.23 -1.47 21.62
CA ASP A 19 1.91 -1.86 21.11
C ASP A 19 1.99 -2.91 19.99
N GLY A 20 3.18 -3.45 19.71
CA GLY A 20 3.37 -4.60 18.82
C GLY A 20 3.63 -4.26 17.35
N PHE A 21 3.62 -2.99 16.96
CA PHE A 21 3.97 -2.58 15.59
C PHE A 21 5.42 -2.93 15.26
N SER A 22 5.66 -3.46 14.08
CA SER A 22 7.02 -3.66 13.57
C SER A 22 7.45 -2.40 12.83
N VAL A 23 8.63 -1.87 13.17
CA VAL A 23 9.19 -0.65 12.58
C VAL A 23 10.49 -1.01 11.88
N SER A 24 10.67 -0.54 10.65
CA SER A 24 11.95 -0.65 9.95
C SER A 24 12.39 0.67 9.34
N LEU A 25 13.70 0.93 9.43
CA LEU A 25 14.40 1.96 8.67
C LEU A 25 15.47 1.27 7.82
N ARG A 26 15.43 1.47 6.51
CA ARG A 26 16.30 0.77 5.55
C ARG A 26 16.80 1.71 4.48
N ILE A 27 18.05 1.54 4.06
CA ILE A 27 18.60 2.19 2.87
C ILE A 27 18.64 1.16 1.73
N GLY A 28 18.04 1.50 0.60
CA GLY A 28 17.96 0.63 -0.58
C GLY A 28 18.71 1.20 -1.78
N GLY A 29 18.42 0.66 -2.97
CA GLY A 29 19.09 1.01 -4.21
C GLY A 29 19.13 2.54 -4.46
N GLN A 30 20.30 3.03 -4.87
CA GLN A 30 20.57 4.46 -5.10
C GLN A 30 20.40 5.35 -3.84
N GLY A 31 20.51 4.78 -2.64
CA GLY A 31 20.45 5.52 -1.37
C GLY A 31 19.03 5.88 -0.91
N GLN A 32 17.99 5.29 -1.50
CA GLN A 32 16.61 5.54 -1.12
C GLN A 32 16.34 5.07 0.32
N ALA A 33 15.76 5.95 1.14
CA ALA A 33 15.37 5.63 2.50
C ALA A 33 13.93 5.09 2.55
N PHE A 34 13.74 3.97 3.22
CA PHE A 34 12.44 3.37 3.50
C PHE A 34 12.19 3.42 5.00
N PHE A 35 11.12 4.08 5.40
CA PHE A 35 10.60 4.04 6.76
C PHE A 35 9.23 3.36 6.73
N GLN A 36 9.11 2.23 7.42
CA GLN A 36 7.91 1.39 7.42
C GLN A 36 7.45 1.10 8.83
N VAL A 37 6.13 1.13 9.02
CA VAL A 37 5.45 0.79 10.27
C VAL A 37 4.35 -0.20 9.91
N ASP A 38 4.58 -1.45 10.24
CA ASP A 38 3.64 -2.54 10.00
C ASP A 38 2.85 -2.83 11.27
N THR A 39 1.54 -2.98 11.14
CA THR A 39 0.70 -3.46 12.24
C THR A 39 1.14 -4.87 12.65
N ALA A 40 0.94 -5.21 13.93
CA ALA A 40 1.05 -6.60 14.35
C ALA A 40 0.09 -7.47 13.51
N CYS A 41 0.39 -8.76 13.36
CA CYS A 41 -0.54 -9.71 12.75
C CYS A 41 -1.91 -9.57 13.42
N VAL A 42 -2.83 -8.92 12.72
CA VAL A 42 -4.21 -8.74 13.20
C VAL A 42 -4.88 -10.10 13.12
N ARG A 43 -5.74 -10.40 14.09
CA ARG A 43 -6.65 -11.53 13.93
C ARG A 43 -7.55 -11.23 12.74
N GLU A 44 -7.96 -12.28 12.05
CA GLU A 44 -9.04 -12.17 11.07
C GLU A 44 -10.19 -11.42 11.75
N SER A 45 -10.59 -10.32 11.13
CA SER A 45 -11.71 -9.51 11.55
C SER A 45 -12.71 -9.56 10.43
N GLU A 46 -13.98 -9.76 10.78
CA GLU A 46 -15.05 -9.51 9.84
C GLU A 46 -14.95 -8.05 9.38
N VAL A 47 -14.86 -7.85 8.07
CA VAL A 47 -14.96 -6.55 7.43
C VAL A 47 -16.36 -6.48 6.85
N ALA A 48 -17.08 -5.40 7.14
CA ALA A 48 -18.40 -5.21 6.56
C ALA A 48 -18.29 -5.18 5.03
N ASP A 49 -19.20 -5.90 4.37
CA ASP A 49 -19.28 -5.88 2.91
C ASP A 49 -19.47 -4.44 2.41
N SER A 50 -18.91 -4.15 1.24
CA SER A 50 -19.15 -2.89 0.57
C SER A 50 -20.65 -2.70 0.32
N THR A 51 -21.22 -1.60 0.82
CA THR A 51 -22.59 -1.20 0.50
C THR A 51 -22.72 -0.65 -0.93
N SER A 52 -21.60 -0.31 -1.57
CA SER A 52 -21.57 0.16 -2.95
C SER A 52 -21.70 -0.99 -3.92
N GLN A 53 -22.56 -0.82 -4.93
CA GLN A 53 -22.67 -1.76 -6.03
C GLN A 53 -21.37 -1.80 -6.84
N ALA A 54 -20.88 -3.01 -7.12
CA ALA A 54 -19.73 -3.19 -7.98
C ALA A 54 -20.02 -2.65 -9.39
N THR A 55 -19.12 -1.81 -9.89
CA THR A 55 -19.17 -1.28 -11.27
C THR A 55 -18.50 -2.20 -12.29
N ALA A 56 -17.87 -3.27 -11.82
CA ALA A 56 -17.22 -4.31 -12.62
C ALA A 56 -17.63 -5.71 -12.11
N PRO A 57 -17.52 -6.76 -12.94
CA PRO A 57 -17.78 -8.12 -12.52
C PRO A 57 -16.91 -8.52 -11.31
N LEU A 58 -17.53 -9.17 -10.32
CA LEU A 58 -16.80 -9.82 -9.24
C LEU A 58 -16.25 -11.15 -9.76
N TYR A 59 -14.98 -11.43 -9.46
CA TYR A 59 -14.29 -12.67 -9.88
C TYR A 59 -14.07 -13.61 -8.70
N GLU A 60 -15.05 -13.69 -7.79
CA GLU A 60 -14.97 -14.57 -6.63
C GLU A 60 -14.87 -16.04 -7.06
N GLY A 61 -13.91 -16.76 -6.48
CA GLY A 61 -13.68 -18.19 -6.75
C GLY A 61 -13.06 -18.50 -8.13
N MET A 62 -12.69 -17.50 -8.92
CA MET A 62 -12.04 -17.70 -10.22
C MET A 62 -10.53 -17.93 -10.05
N GLU A 63 -10.01 -19.01 -10.62
CA GLU A 63 -8.57 -19.29 -10.62
C GLU A 63 -7.79 -18.35 -11.56
N LEU A 64 -8.44 -17.88 -12.63
CA LEU A 64 -7.88 -16.94 -13.60
C LEU A 64 -8.63 -15.62 -13.54
N ILE A 65 -8.05 -14.65 -12.82
CA ILE A 65 -8.52 -13.26 -12.82
C ILE A 65 -8.01 -12.58 -14.10
N PRO A 66 -8.87 -12.00 -14.94
CA PRO A 66 -8.41 -11.32 -16.15
C PRO A 66 -7.56 -10.10 -15.79
N ARG A 67 -6.61 -9.73 -16.66
CA ARG A 67 -5.97 -8.42 -16.57
C ARG A 67 -7.04 -7.33 -16.60
N PRO A 68 -6.86 -6.21 -15.90
CA PRO A 68 -7.81 -5.10 -15.92
C PRO A 68 -8.20 -4.75 -17.36
N ASN A 69 -9.47 -4.96 -17.69
CA ASN A 69 -10.04 -4.81 -19.02
C ASN A 69 -11.30 -3.92 -19.03
N ILE A 70 -11.71 -3.43 -17.86
CA ILE A 70 -12.82 -2.50 -17.71
C ILE A 70 -12.26 -1.08 -17.67
N HIS A 71 -12.80 -0.23 -18.54
CA HIS A 71 -12.46 1.19 -18.55
C HIS A 71 -13.06 1.89 -17.33
N SER A 72 -12.27 2.71 -16.66
CA SER A 72 -12.72 3.62 -15.61
C SER A 72 -12.29 5.03 -15.99
N ASP A 73 -13.22 5.97 -16.08
CA ASP A 73 -12.92 7.35 -16.46
C ASP A 73 -11.84 7.97 -15.56
N PHE A 74 -11.77 7.54 -14.29
CA PHE A 74 -10.73 7.93 -13.34
C PHE A 74 -9.43 7.13 -13.53
N TRP A 75 -9.46 5.80 -13.36
CA TRP A 75 -8.23 4.99 -13.35
C TRP A 75 -7.60 4.77 -14.73
N SER A 76 -8.36 4.98 -15.80
CA SER A 76 -7.91 4.89 -17.19
C SER A 76 -7.71 6.26 -17.83
N ALA A 77 -7.83 7.35 -17.06
CA ALA A 77 -7.59 8.69 -17.54
C ALA A 77 -6.15 8.81 -18.08
N GLN A 78 -6.02 9.28 -19.31
CA GLN A 78 -4.70 9.60 -19.88
C GLN A 78 -4.19 10.97 -19.45
N THR A 79 -5.11 11.80 -18.95
CA THR A 79 -4.80 13.11 -18.39
C THR A 79 -4.77 12.97 -16.87
N PRO A 80 -3.65 13.28 -16.19
CA PRO A 80 -3.63 13.36 -14.73
C PRO A 80 -4.71 14.32 -14.27
N GLU A 81 -5.46 13.99 -13.22
CA GLU A 81 -6.34 14.97 -12.59
C GLU A 81 -5.49 16.15 -12.13
N VAL A 82 -5.66 17.30 -12.79
CA VAL A 82 -5.06 18.55 -12.34
C VAL A 82 -5.74 18.86 -11.02
N GLY A 83 -5.01 18.68 -9.91
CA GLY A 83 -5.52 18.96 -8.58
C GLY A 83 -6.20 20.32 -8.56
N VAL A 84 -7.44 20.35 -8.05
CA VAL A 84 -8.25 21.57 -7.93
C VAL A 84 -7.44 22.63 -7.19
N THR A 85 -6.80 23.52 -7.94
CA THR A 85 -6.45 24.84 -7.42
C THR A 85 -7.71 25.67 -7.54
N ALA A 86 -8.50 25.70 -6.48
CA ALA A 86 -9.45 26.78 -6.27
C ALA A 86 -8.65 28.09 -6.15
N ARG A 87 -8.68 28.89 -7.21
CA ARG A 87 -8.39 30.33 -7.29
C ARG A 87 -8.91 30.75 -8.65
N GLY A 88 -9.96 31.52 -8.81
CA GLY A 88 -10.34 32.73 -8.10
C GLY A 88 -10.56 33.77 -9.19
N ASP A 89 -11.78 34.31 -9.22
CA ASP A 89 -12.33 35.37 -10.07
C ASP A 89 -12.74 35.02 -11.52
#